data_AF-A0A2M8K8C4-F1
#
_entry.id   AF-A0A2M8K8C4-F1
#
_cell.length_a   1.000
_cell.length_b   1.000
_cell.length_c   1.000
_cell.angle_alpha   90.00
_cell.angle_beta   90.00
_cell.angle_gamma   90.00
#
_symmetry.space_group_name_H-M   'P 1'
#
loop_
_entity.id
_entity.type
_entity.pdbx_description
1 polymer ?
#
loop_
_entity_poly.entity_id
_entity_poly.type
_entity_poly.pdbx_seq_one_letter_code
_entity_poly.pdbx_strand_id
1 'polypeptide(L)' 'MTKLYPLIDSLIRIIITIAFFYIFKHFFNVENDLLLAFISVFCGFLTFRCLMFGFNKITAKK' A
#
# COMPACT_ATOMS: atom_id res chain seq x y z
N MET A 1 18.00 2.52 20.55
CA MET A 1 16.95 1.70 19.90
C MET A 1 15.79 2.51 19.33
N THR A 2 15.93 3.83 19.10
CA THR A 2 14.81 4.70 18.65
C THR A 2 14.75 4.96 17.14
N LYS A 3 15.81 4.63 16.37
CA LYS A 3 15.88 4.85 14.92
C LYS A 3 15.55 3.62 14.07
N LEU A 4 15.44 2.43 14.67
CA LEU A 4 15.23 1.17 13.93
C LEU A 4 13.77 1.02 13.45
N TYR A 5 12.81 1.40 14.30
CA TYR A 5 11.39 1.34 14.00
C TYR A 5 10.96 2.14 12.75
N PRO A 6 11.35 3.42 12.57
CA PRO A 6 10.96 4.16 11.36
C PRO A 6 11.63 3.60 10.10
N LEU A 7 12.84 3.05 10.21
CA LEU A 7 13.52 2.37 9.11
C LEU A 7 12.78 1.09 8.72
N ILE A 8 12.38 0.27 9.69
CA ILE A 8 11.60 -0.96 9.46
C ILE A 8 10.21 -0.64 8.89
N ASP A 9 9.51 0.38 9.40
CA ASP A 9 8.21 0.81 8.86
C ASP A 9 8.33 1.22 7.38
N SER A 10 9.37 2.00 7.06
CA SER A 10 9.66 2.39 5.68
C SER A 10 10.00 1.18 4.80
N LEU A 11 10.76 0.22 5.32
CA LEU A 11 11.15 -1.00 4.60
C LEU A 11 9.91 -1.87 4.31
N ILE A 12 9.04 -2.06 5.29
CA ILE A 12 7.78 -2.80 5.13
C ILE A 12 6.89 -2.13 4.07
N ARG A 13 6.78 -0.80 4.09
CA ARG A 13 6.03 -0.04 3.10
C ARG A 13 6.56 -0.24 1.68
N ILE A 14 7.88 -0.21 1.52
CA ILE A 14 8.53 -0.47 0.22
C ILE A 14 8.26 -1.90 -0.24
N ILE A 15 8.42 -2.91 0.63
CA ILE A 15 8.16 -4.32 0.30
C ILE A 15 6.71 -4.54 -0.12
N ILE A 16 5.75 -3.95 0.60
CA ILE A 16 4.31 -4.03 0.25
C ILE A 16 4.04 -3.38 -1.12
N THR A 17 4.66 -2.23 -1.39
CA THR A 17 4.49 -1.52 -2.67
C THR A 17 5.02 -2.35 -3.84
N ILE A 18 6.17 -3.01 -3.66
CA ILE A 18 6.76 -3.92 -4.66
C ILE A 18 5.89 -5.16 -4.86
N ALA A 19 5.36 -5.75 -3.78
CA ALA A 19 4.47 -6.89 -3.87
C ALA A 19 3.19 -6.56 -4.65
N PHE A 20 2.57 -5.40 -4.37
CA PHE A 20 1.44 -4.91 -5.15
C PHE A 20 1.82 -4.69 -6.61
N PHE A 21 2.99 -4.11 -6.90
CA PHE A 21 3.45 -3.91 -8.27
C PHE A 21 3.53 -5.23 -9.04
N TYR A 22 4.08 -6.29 -8.44
CA TYR A 22 4.18 -7.62 -9.06
C TYR A 22 2.82 -8.29 -9.26
N ILE A 23 1.92 -8.19 -8.27
CA ILE A 23 0.56 -8.73 -8.38
C ILE A 23 -0.18 -8.02 -9.50
N PHE A 24 -0.13 -6.68 -9.55
CA PHE A 24 -0.74 -5.92 -10.63
C PHE A 24 -0.09 -6.24 -11.99
N LYS A 25 1.24 -6.44 -12.06
CA LYS A 25 1.93 -6.85 -13.30
C LYS A 25 1.36 -8.15 -13.85
N HIS A 26 1.21 -9.12 -12.95
CA HIS A 26 0.71 -10.46 -13.29
C HIS A 26 -0.78 -10.45 -13.66
N PHE A 27 -1.59 -9.65 -12.97
CA PHE A 27 -3.05 -9.62 -13.20
C PHE A 27 -3.47 -8.74 -14.37
N PHE A 28 -2.81 -7.60 -14.58
CA PHE A 28 -3.25 -6.61 -15.57
C PHE A 28 -2.42 -6.61 -16.87
N ASN A 29 -1.32 -7.38 -16.93
CA ASN A 29 -0.44 -7.49 -18.11
C ASN A 29 -0.17 -6.12 -18.78
N VAL A 30 0.08 -5.10 -17.95
CA VAL A 30 0.25 -3.73 -18.40
C VAL A 30 1.66 -3.61 -18.98
N GLU A 31 1.77 -3.39 -20.29
CA GLU A 31 3.06 -3.17 -20.97
C GLU A 31 3.83 -1.96 -20.40
N ASN A 32 3.12 -1.00 -19.84
CA ASN A 32 3.70 0.25 -19.38
C ASN A 32 3.98 0.21 -17.86
N ASP A 33 5.23 -0.13 -17.51
CA ASP A 33 5.68 -0.25 -16.11
C ASP A 33 5.44 1.03 -15.27
N LEU A 34 5.42 2.21 -15.90
CA LEU A 34 5.15 3.48 -15.21
C LEU A 34 3.68 3.61 -14.78
N LEU A 35 2.76 3.20 -15.65
CA LEU A 35 1.31 3.22 -15.37
C LEU A 35 0.96 2.19 -14.29
N LEU A 36 1.64 1.05 -14.33
CA LEU A 36 1.52 0.00 -13.32
C LEU A 36 1.95 0.49 -11.93
N ALA A 37 3.03 1.27 -11.86
CA ALA A 37 3.55 1.84 -10.60
C ALA A 37 2.52 2.79 -9.99
N PHE A 38 1.93 3.63 -10.85
CA PHE A 38 0.91 4.58 -10.44
C PHE A 38 -0.34 3.87 -9.90
N ILE A 39 -0.83 2.83 -10.58
CA ILE A 39 -1.99 2.04 -10.14
C ILE A 39 -1.70 1.31 -8.83
N SER A 40 -0.50 0.72 -8.67
CA SER A 40 -0.09 0.04 -7.44
C SER A 40 -0.09 0.98 -6.23
N VAL A 41 0.54 2.15 -6.35
CA VAL A 41 0.59 3.15 -5.27
C VAL A 41 -0.80 3.71 -4.98
N PHE A 42 -1.59 3.98 -6.02
CA PHE A 42 -2.97 4.46 -5.89
C PHE A 42 -3.86 3.44 -5.18
N CYS A 43 -3.72 2.15 -5.51
CA CYS A 43 -4.46 1.08 -4.86
C CYS A 43 -4.04 0.89 -3.40
N GLY A 44 -2.73 0.95 -3.10
CA GLY A 44 -2.23 0.93 -1.72
C GLY A 44 -2.77 2.09 -0.88
N PHE A 45 -2.81 3.30 -1.46
CA PHE A 45 -3.40 4.47 -0.82
C PHE A 45 -4.91 4.32 -0.57
N LEU A 46 -5.65 3.78 -1.54
CA LEU A 46 -7.09 3.54 -1.40
C LEU A 46 -7.38 2.53 -0.28
N THR A 47 -6.65 1.41 -0.25
CA THR A 47 -6.77 0.39 0.78
C THR A 47 -6.49 0.97 2.15
N PHE A 48 -5.41 1.75 2.30
CA PHE A 48 -5.06 2.39 3.57
C PHE A 48 -6.15 3.37 4.03
N ARG A 49 -6.72 4.16 3.11
CA ARG A 49 -7.79 5.12 3.40
C ARG A 49 -9.10 4.43 3.77
N CYS A 50 -9.48 3.37 3.06
CA CYS A 50 -10.64 2.54 3.39
C CYS A 50 -10.48 1.87 4.76
N LEU A 51 -9.28 1.39 5.07
CA LEU A 51 -8.97 0.80 6.38
C LEU A 51 -9.13 1.86 7.48
N MET A 52 -8.54 3.05 7.30
CA MET A 52 -8.65 4.14 8.27
C MET A 52 -10.10 4.57 8.47
N PHE A 53 -10.88 4.69 7.40
CA PHE A 53 -12.30 5.05 7.46
C PHE A 53 -13.14 3.96 8.15
N GLY A 54 -12.87 2.69 7.85
CA GLY A 54 -13.48 1.55 8.52
C GLY A 54 -13.15 1.50 10.00
N PHE A 55 -11.88 1.66 10.37
CA PHE A 55 -11.43 1.77 11.76
C PHE A 55 -12.11 2.94 12.47
N ASN A 56 -12.14 4.13 11.88
CA ASN A 56 -12.81 5.28 12.49
C ASN A 56 -14.31 5.03 12.70
N LYS A 57 -14.98 4.35 11.76
CA LYS A 57 -16.39 3.98 11.88
C LYS A 57 -16.64 2.92 12.96
N ILE A 58 -15.70 2.00 13.16
CA ILE A 58 -15.78 0.96 14.21
C ILE A 58 -15.50 1.57 15.58
N THR A 59 -14.48 2.44 15.68
CA THR A 59 -14.10 3.10 16.93
C THR A 59 -15.11 4.17 17.36
N ALA A 60 -15.70 4.93 16.44
CA ALA A 60 -16.73 5.91 16.75
C ALA A 60 -18.10 5.29 17.10
N LYS A 61 -18.27 3.97 16.93
CA LYS A 61 -19.44 3.21 17.39
C LYS A 61 -19.27 2.62 18.80
N LYS A 62 -18.13 2.86 19.45
CA LYS A 62 -17.84 2.44 20.83
C LYS A 62 -17.83 3.66 21.74
#